data_AF-A0A6V7K8N3-F1
#
_entry.id   AF-A0A6V7K8N3-F1
#
_cell.length_a   1.000
_cell.length_b   1.000
_cell.length_c   1.000
_cell.angle_alpha   90.00
_cell.angle_beta   90.00
_cell.angle_gamma   90.00
#
_symmetry.space_group_name_H-M   'P 1'
#
loop_
_entity.id
_entity.type
_entity.pdbx_description
1 polymer ?
#
loop_
_entity_poly.entity_id
_entity_poly.type
_entity_poly.pdbx_seq_one_letter_code
_entity_poly.pdbx_strand_id
1 'polypeptide(L)'
;CQIQFGDHKEDKHKPGFLDLKEFLPQSYVKVKGIEKKIFAEHKKHVGLSELDAKVLYTKTARSLSTYGVTFFLVKEKMVGKNKLVPRLLGVTKDSVLRLDERTKEILKTWPLTTVRRWGASPNTFTLDFGDYSDQYYSVQTTEAEQILQLIAGYIDIILKKQKAKDHFGIEGDEGSTMVEDSVSPL
;
A
#
# COMPACT_ATOMS: atom_id res chain seq x y z
N CYS A 1 8.92 -15.38 12.07
CA CYS A 1 9.25 -16.37 13.11
C CYS A 1 8.82 -17.78 12.74
N GLN A 2 7.52 -18.10 12.72
CA GLN A 2 7.05 -19.48 12.47
C GLN A 2 7.65 -20.10 11.20
N ILE A 3 7.67 -19.35 10.09
CA ILE A 3 8.23 -19.81 8.81
C ILE A 3 9.73 -20.15 8.90
N GLN A 4 10.53 -19.37 9.65
CA GLN A 4 11.98 -19.54 9.68
C GLN A 4 12.47 -20.46 10.81
N PHE A 5 11.74 -20.54 11.91
CA PHE A 5 12.20 -21.20 13.13
C PHE A 5 11.28 -22.34 13.62
N GLY A 6 10.15 -22.57 12.95
CA GLY A 6 9.11 -23.48 13.42
C GLY A 6 8.45 -22.98 14.71
N ASP A 7 7.95 -23.91 15.52
CA ASP A 7 7.23 -23.62 16.76
C ASP A 7 8.04 -22.80 17.77
N HIS A 8 7.33 -21.94 18.50
CA HIS A 8 7.94 -21.14 19.55
C HIS A 8 8.44 -22.00 20.71
N LYS A 9 9.72 -21.82 21.12
CA LYS A 9 10.37 -22.50 22.24
C LYS A 9 10.85 -21.47 23.27
N GLU A 10 10.33 -21.50 24.49
CA GLU A 10 10.60 -20.46 25.51
C GLU A 10 12.06 -20.43 25.98
N ASP A 11 12.73 -21.58 25.95
CA ASP A 11 14.13 -21.74 26.30
C ASP A 11 15.08 -21.11 25.26
N LYS A 12 14.68 -21.12 23.98
CA LYS A 12 15.47 -20.63 22.83
C LYS A 12 15.09 -19.21 22.39
N HIS A 13 13.81 -18.91 22.24
CA HIS A 13 13.32 -17.65 21.67
C HIS A 13 13.17 -16.57 22.74
N LYS A 14 14.32 -16.06 23.20
CA LYS A 14 14.45 -15.03 24.26
C LYS A 14 14.85 -13.68 23.66
N PRO A 15 14.69 -12.56 24.40
CA PRO A 15 15.12 -11.25 23.92
C PRO A 15 16.59 -11.23 23.46
N GLY A 16 16.86 -10.63 22.31
CA GLY A 16 18.16 -10.64 21.65
C GLY A 16 18.38 -11.79 20.66
N PHE A 17 17.38 -12.66 20.46
CA PHE A 17 17.46 -13.76 19.49
C PHE A 17 17.22 -13.30 18.06
N LEU A 18 16.34 -12.31 17.84
CA LEU A 18 16.00 -11.83 16.49
C LEU A 18 16.88 -10.65 16.08
N ASP A 19 17.43 -10.68 14.85
CA ASP A 19 17.84 -9.45 14.19
C ASP A 19 16.60 -8.72 13.67
N LEU A 20 16.07 -7.79 14.47
CA LEU A 20 14.83 -7.08 14.19
C LEU A 20 14.80 -6.37 12.83
N LYS A 21 15.96 -6.04 12.22
CA LYS A 21 16.02 -5.42 10.89
C LYS A 21 15.56 -6.36 9.78
N GLU A 22 15.65 -7.67 9.98
CA GLU A 22 15.17 -8.68 9.04
C GLU A 22 13.66 -8.95 9.15
N PHE A 23 13.04 -8.58 10.28
CA PHE A 23 11.62 -8.89 10.56
C PHE A 23 10.69 -7.69 10.51
N LEU A 24 11.22 -6.46 10.62
CA LEU A 24 10.42 -5.26 10.76
C LEU A 24 10.90 -4.14 9.82
N PRO A 25 9.99 -3.27 9.37
CA PRO A 25 10.38 -2.00 8.77
C PRO A 25 11.23 -1.17 9.74
N GLN A 26 12.17 -0.39 9.20
CA GLN A 26 13.15 0.40 9.96
C GLN A 26 12.51 1.30 11.04
N SER A 27 11.31 1.83 10.79
CA SER A 27 10.56 2.67 11.72
C SER A 27 10.10 1.95 12.99
N TYR A 28 9.95 0.62 12.95
CA TYR A 28 9.48 -0.19 14.08
C TYR A 28 10.61 -0.86 14.87
N VAL A 29 11.82 -0.95 14.32
CA VAL A 29 12.97 -1.60 14.96
C VAL A 29 13.30 -1.00 16.34
N LYS A 30 13.12 0.32 16.51
CA LYS A 30 13.43 1.03 17.76
C LYS A 30 12.29 1.03 18.79
N VAL A 31 11.15 0.40 18.50
CA VAL A 31 10.00 0.40 19.41
C VAL A 31 10.31 -0.45 20.65
N LYS A 32 10.25 0.16 21.83
CA LYS A 32 10.55 -0.51 23.10
C LYS A 32 9.63 -1.73 23.29
N GLY A 33 10.24 -2.90 23.52
CA GLY A 33 9.52 -4.15 23.77
C GLY A 33 8.90 -4.80 22.53
N ILE A 34 9.24 -4.36 21.32
CA ILE A 34 8.67 -4.93 20.09
C ILE A 34 9.00 -6.42 19.92
N GLU A 35 10.22 -6.86 20.27
CA GLU A 35 10.62 -8.26 20.19
C GLU A 35 9.75 -9.17 21.08
N LYS A 36 9.38 -8.70 22.28
CA LYS A 36 8.46 -9.42 23.16
C LYS A 36 7.08 -9.58 22.53
N LYS A 37 6.60 -8.56 21.79
CA LYS A 37 5.33 -8.64 21.05
C LYS A 37 5.43 -9.63 19.89
N ILE A 38 6.55 -9.66 19.18
CA ILE A 38 6.80 -10.66 18.12
C ILE A 38 6.72 -12.07 18.69
N PHE A 39 7.36 -12.35 19.83
CA PHE A 39 7.29 -13.67 20.45
C PHE A 39 5.90 -14.00 20.98
N ALA A 40 5.16 -13.02 21.49
CA ALA A 40 3.76 -13.22 21.89
C ALA A 40 2.88 -13.65 20.70
N GLU A 41 3.06 -13.06 19.51
CA GLU A 41 2.39 -13.52 18.30
C GLU A 41 2.90 -14.88 17.82
N HIS A 42 4.23 -15.12 17.87
CA HIS A 42 4.81 -16.41 17.49
C HIS A 42 4.22 -17.57 18.29
N LYS A 43 3.99 -17.39 19.59
CA LYS A 43 3.33 -18.39 20.46
C LYS A 43 1.92 -18.78 20.01
N LYS A 44 1.19 -17.89 19.32
CA LYS A 44 -0.17 -18.17 18.83
C LYS A 44 -0.21 -19.09 17.62
N HIS A 45 0.94 -19.34 17.00
CA HIS A 45 1.05 -20.11 15.77
C HIS A 45 1.77 -21.46 15.95
N VAL A 46 1.91 -21.93 17.20
CA VAL A 46 2.45 -23.27 17.50
C VAL A 46 1.59 -24.35 16.83
N GLY A 47 2.25 -25.33 16.20
CA GLY A 47 1.62 -26.41 15.44
C GLY A 47 1.30 -26.03 13.99
N LEU A 48 1.50 -24.78 13.59
CA LEU A 48 1.27 -24.35 12.21
C LEU A 48 2.48 -24.73 11.33
N SER A 49 2.22 -25.47 10.25
CA SER A 49 3.26 -25.85 9.30
C SER A 49 3.88 -24.61 8.61
N GLU A 50 5.08 -24.75 8.05
CA GLU A 50 5.71 -23.66 7.29
C GLU A 50 4.82 -23.20 6.12
N LEU A 51 4.21 -24.15 5.41
CA LEU A 51 3.32 -23.87 4.29
C LEU A 51 2.08 -23.11 4.75
N ASP A 52 1.41 -23.58 5.80
CA ASP A 52 0.22 -22.93 6.32
C ASP A 52 0.53 -21.55 6.89
N ALA A 53 1.71 -21.36 7.48
CA ALA A 53 2.18 -20.06 7.94
C ALA A 53 2.39 -19.08 6.77
N LYS A 54 2.92 -19.53 5.63
CA LYS A 54 3.03 -18.71 4.40
C LYS A 54 1.66 -18.36 3.83
N VAL A 55 0.73 -19.31 3.83
CA VAL A 55 -0.66 -19.08 3.39
C VAL A 55 -1.35 -18.05 4.28
N LEU A 56 -1.26 -18.22 5.61
CA LEU A 56 -1.84 -17.30 6.59
C LEU A 56 -1.23 -15.90 6.46
N TYR A 57 0.09 -15.79 6.32
CA TYR A 57 0.76 -14.50 6.12
C TYR A 57 0.23 -13.80 4.87
N THR A 58 0.16 -14.51 3.74
CA THR A 58 -0.31 -13.96 2.46
C THR A 58 -1.78 -13.54 2.53
N LYS A 59 -2.63 -14.37 3.14
CA LYS A 59 -4.05 -14.07 3.35
C LYS A 59 -4.23 -12.83 4.22
N THR A 60 -3.48 -12.75 5.32
CA THR A 60 -3.51 -11.60 6.24
C THR A 60 -3.03 -10.33 5.52
N ALA A 61 -1.91 -10.39 4.80
CA ALA A 61 -1.41 -9.24 4.04
C ALA A 61 -2.43 -8.73 3.01
N ARG A 62 -3.06 -9.64 2.26
CA ARG A 62 -4.11 -9.30 1.27
C ARG A 62 -5.38 -8.74 1.89
N SER A 63 -5.67 -9.06 3.15
CA SER A 63 -6.85 -8.54 3.84
C SER A 63 -6.72 -7.08 4.31
N LEU A 64 -5.51 -6.53 4.30
CA LEU A 64 -5.28 -5.13 4.70
C LEU A 64 -5.75 -4.19 3.58
N SER A 65 -6.42 -3.10 3.96
CA SER A 65 -6.80 -2.01 3.02
C SER A 65 -5.61 -1.34 2.35
N THR A 66 -4.40 -1.54 2.88
CA THR A 66 -3.14 -1.04 2.35
C THR A 66 -2.45 -2.01 1.39
N TYR A 67 -3.02 -3.19 1.14
CA TYR A 67 -2.45 -4.14 0.18
C TYR A 67 -2.56 -3.61 -1.25
N GLY A 68 -1.48 -3.72 -2.02
CA GLY A 68 -1.43 -3.22 -3.40
C GLY A 68 -1.44 -1.69 -3.52
N VAL A 69 -1.14 -0.97 -2.43
CA VAL A 69 -1.00 0.49 -2.42
C VAL A 69 0.48 0.86 -2.53
N THR A 70 0.82 1.73 -3.47
CA THR A 70 2.14 2.39 -3.53
C THR A 70 2.12 3.64 -2.68
N PHE A 71 3.02 3.76 -1.70
CA PHE A 71 3.05 4.89 -0.76
C PHE A 71 4.20 5.86 -1.06
N PHE A 72 3.91 7.15 -0.93
CA PHE A 72 4.88 8.23 -0.99
C PHE A 72 4.82 9.03 0.31
N LEU A 73 5.98 9.36 0.90
CA LEU A 73 6.05 10.26 2.05
C LEU A 73 6.02 11.70 1.54
N VAL A 74 4.95 12.42 1.85
CA VAL A 74 4.72 13.79 1.38
C VAL A 74 4.51 14.74 2.56
N LYS A 75 4.54 16.04 2.30
CA LYS A 75 4.26 17.07 3.30
C LYS A 75 3.09 17.94 2.87
N GLU A 76 2.06 18.00 3.70
CA GLU A 76 0.89 18.85 3.51
C GLU A 76 1.08 20.18 4.24
N LYS A 77 0.66 21.29 3.60
CA LYS A 77 0.54 22.57 4.30
C LYS A 77 -0.75 22.57 5.12
N MET A 78 -0.66 22.83 6.42
CA MET A 78 -1.86 23.02 7.24
C MET A 78 -2.60 24.30 6.82
N VAL A 79 -3.91 24.20 6.65
CA VAL A 79 -4.76 25.37 6.41
C VAL A 79 -4.64 26.34 7.58
N GLY A 80 -4.45 27.63 7.28
CA GLY A 80 -4.33 28.69 8.28
C GLY A 80 -3.03 28.69 9.11
N LYS A 81 -2.07 27.81 8.83
CA LYS A 81 -0.78 27.76 9.53
C LYS A 81 0.38 27.60 8.56
N ASN A 82 1.50 28.29 8.81
CA ASN A 82 2.72 28.08 8.03
C ASN A 82 3.50 26.85 8.53
N LYS A 83 2.83 25.69 8.57
CA LYS A 83 3.38 24.43 9.05
C LYS A 83 3.16 23.32 8.04
N LEU A 84 4.23 22.57 7.77
CA LEU A 84 4.19 21.35 6.97
C LEU A 84 4.02 20.13 7.87
N VAL A 85 3.18 19.19 7.45
CA VAL A 85 2.86 17.98 8.20
C VAL A 85 3.15 16.76 7.33
N PRO A 86 3.97 15.81 7.81
CA PRO A 86 4.17 14.54 7.13
C PRO A 86 2.85 13.80 6.94
N ARG A 87 2.64 13.28 5.73
CA ARG A 87 1.49 12.47 5.35
C ARG A 87 1.94 11.37 4.41
N LEU A 88 1.22 10.26 4.38
CA LEU A 88 1.40 9.25 3.36
C LEU A 88 0.36 9.46 2.26
N LEU A 89 0.84 9.59 1.03
CA LEU A 89 0.03 9.54 -0.17
C LEU A 89 0.08 8.12 -0.72
N GLY A 90 -1.04 7.40 -0.65
CA GLY A 90 -1.19 6.09 -1.27
C GLY A 90 -1.77 6.22 -2.68
N VAL A 91 -1.27 5.44 -3.62
CA VAL A 91 -1.84 5.33 -4.98
C VAL A 91 -2.11 3.86 -5.26
N THR A 92 -3.33 3.55 -5.69
CA THR A 92 -3.75 2.23 -6.16
C THR A 92 -4.18 2.32 -7.62
N LYS A 93 -4.50 1.17 -8.22
CA LYS A 93 -5.06 1.10 -9.57
C LYS A 93 -6.39 1.87 -9.73
N ASP A 94 -7.11 2.14 -8.64
CA ASP A 94 -8.45 2.73 -8.67
C ASP A 94 -8.58 4.05 -7.89
N SER A 95 -7.65 4.38 -7.00
CA SER A 95 -7.79 5.50 -6.06
C SER A 95 -6.47 6.12 -5.60
N VAL A 96 -6.56 7.38 -5.19
CA VAL A 96 -5.55 8.06 -4.37
C VAL A 96 -6.04 8.09 -2.92
N LEU A 97 -5.15 7.79 -1.98
CA LEU A 97 -5.41 7.68 -0.55
C LEU A 97 -4.56 8.71 0.19
N ARG A 98 -5.14 9.40 1.17
CA ARG A 98 -4.42 10.22 2.14
C ARG A 98 -4.44 9.50 3.47
N LEU A 99 -3.26 9.17 4.02
CA LEU A 99 -3.16 8.41 5.25
C LEU A 99 -2.30 9.12 6.30
N ASP A 100 -2.65 8.93 7.56
CA ASP A 100 -1.79 9.37 8.66
C ASP A 100 -0.41 8.71 8.59
N GLU A 101 0.65 9.51 8.69
CA GLU A 101 2.01 9.01 8.56
C GLU A 101 2.35 8.01 9.67
N ARG A 102 1.80 8.16 10.87
CA ARG A 102 2.13 7.30 12.00
C ARG A 102 1.15 6.13 12.10
N THR A 103 -0.14 6.42 12.22
CA THR A 103 -1.18 5.39 12.46
C THR A 103 -1.51 4.57 11.23
N LYS A 104 -1.14 5.05 10.03
CA LYS A 104 -1.49 4.43 8.74
C LYS A 104 -2.99 4.38 8.47
N GLU A 105 -3.79 5.11 9.24
CA GLU A 105 -5.23 5.24 9.03
C GLU A 105 -5.53 6.03 7.77
N ILE A 106 -6.50 5.56 6.97
CA ILE A 106 -6.97 6.26 5.77
C ILE A 106 -7.84 7.44 6.23
N LEU A 107 -7.37 8.65 5.97
CA LEU A 107 -8.06 9.89 6.31
C LEU A 107 -8.97 10.37 5.18
N LYS A 108 -8.61 10.07 3.93
CA LYS A 108 -9.42 10.39 2.75
C LYS A 108 -9.07 9.47 1.59
N THR A 109 -10.08 9.18 0.77
CA THR A 109 -9.98 8.39 -0.45
C THR A 109 -10.58 9.20 -1.59
N TRP A 110 -9.87 9.28 -2.71
CA TRP A 110 -10.35 9.87 -3.95
C TRP A 110 -10.25 8.84 -5.07
N PRO A 111 -11.37 8.42 -5.68
CA PRO A 111 -11.31 7.56 -6.86
C PRO A 111 -10.55 8.26 -7.99
N LEU A 112 -9.70 7.53 -8.72
CA LEU A 112 -8.94 8.09 -9.84
C LEU A 112 -9.86 8.65 -10.94
N THR A 113 -11.07 8.10 -11.08
CA THR A 113 -12.11 8.60 -11.98
C THR A 113 -12.62 10.00 -11.66
N THR A 114 -12.39 10.49 -10.43
CA THR A 114 -12.76 11.85 -10.01
C THR A 114 -11.64 12.87 -10.25
N VAL A 115 -10.42 12.42 -10.58
CA VAL A 115 -9.30 13.30 -10.85
C VAL A 115 -9.47 13.92 -12.24
N ARG A 116 -9.53 15.25 -12.30
CA ARG A 116 -9.66 16.00 -13.56
C ARG A 116 -8.31 16.42 -14.11
N ARG A 117 -7.42 16.91 -13.25
CA ARG A 117 -6.06 17.32 -13.61
C ARG A 117 -5.10 16.92 -12.52
N TRP A 118 -3.88 16.57 -12.91
CA TRP A 118 -2.77 16.31 -12.00
C TRP A 118 -1.50 16.91 -12.58
N GLY A 119 -0.59 17.33 -11.71
CA GLY A 119 0.62 18.00 -12.17
C GLY A 119 1.73 17.92 -11.15
N ALA A 120 2.95 17.82 -11.65
CA ALA A 120 4.18 17.89 -10.87
C ALA A 120 4.93 19.19 -11.16
N SER A 121 5.60 19.68 -10.13
CA SER A 121 6.68 20.66 -10.18
C SER A 121 7.84 20.09 -9.36
N PRO A 122 9.07 20.63 -9.45
CA PRO A 122 10.27 19.98 -8.88
C PRO A 122 10.16 19.54 -7.41
N ASN A 123 9.32 20.20 -6.60
CA ASN A 123 9.11 19.85 -5.18
C ASN A 123 7.64 19.77 -4.77
N THR A 124 6.70 19.75 -5.73
CA THR A 124 5.26 19.81 -5.43
C THR A 124 4.49 18.90 -6.37
N PHE A 125 3.54 18.16 -5.83
CA PHE A 125 2.55 17.41 -6.60
C PHE A 125 1.16 17.94 -6.27
N THR A 126 0.30 18.09 -7.28
CA THR A 126 -1.05 18.64 -7.12
C THR A 126 -2.10 17.81 -7.86
N LEU A 127 -3.22 17.56 -7.20
CA LEU A 127 -4.44 16.98 -7.76
C LEU A 127 -5.56 18.01 -7.79
N ASP A 128 -6.27 18.04 -8.90
CA ASP A 128 -7.50 18.78 -9.13
C ASP A 128 -8.63 17.78 -9.37
N PHE A 129 -9.70 17.88 -8.60
CA PHE A 129 -10.88 17.02 -8.73
C PHE A 129 -12.03 17.73 -9.46
N GLY A 130 -11.84 18.96 -9.95
CA GLY A 130 -12.88 19.76 -10.58
C GLY A 130 -14.16 19.83 -9.74
N ASP A 131 -15.31 19.55 -10.35
CA ASP A 131 -16.62 19.64 -9.69
C ASP A 131 -16.81 18.68 -8.50
N TYR A 132 -15.90 17.71 -8.31
CA TYR A 132 -15.92 16.81 -7.15
C TYR A 132 -15.31 17.44 -5.88
N SER A 133 -14.61 18.57 -5.98
CA SER A 133 -14.01 19.29 -4.85
C SER A 133 -13.60 20.72 -5.22
N ASP A 134 -14.06 21.70 -4.44
CA ASP A 134 -13.67 23.12 -4.61
C ASP A 134 -12.20 23.42 -4.25
N GLN A 135 -11.46 22.43 -3.74
CA GLN A 135 -10.08 22.59 -3.31
C GLN A 135 -9.14 21.62 -4.04
N TYR A 136 -8.03 22.18 -4.54
CA TYR A 136 -6.86 21.42 -4.94
C TYR A 136 -6.25 20.67 -3.75
N TYR A 137 -5.77 19.46 -3.99
CA TYR A 137 -4.93 18.76 -3.04
C TYR A 137 -3.48 18.87 -3.48
N SER A 138 -2.68 19.65 -2.75
CA SER A 138 -1.27 19.93 -3.08
C SER A 138 -0.35 19.53 -1.94
N VAL A 139 0.75 18.86 -2.29
CA VAL A 139 1.72 18.33 -1.34
C VAL A 139 3.14 18.61 -1.79
N GLN A 140 4.04 18.80 -0.83
CA GLN A 140 5.47 18.88 -1.10
C GLN A 140 6.12 17.50 -1.06
N THR A 141 6.92 17.19 -2.07
CA THR A 141 7.62 15.90 -2.19
C THR A 141 8.73 16.00 -3.23
N THR A 142 9.81 15.23 -3.01
CA THR A 142 10.90 15.05 -3.98
C THR A 142 10.57 13.99 -5.04
N GLU A 143 9.45 13.27 -4.88
CA GLU A 143 9.02 12.17 -5.73
C GLU A 143 7.86 12.58 -6.65
N ALA A 144 7.66 13.87 -6.88
CA ALA A 144 6.51 14.41 -7.61
C ALA A 144 6.34 13.80 -9.01
N GLU A 145 7.45 13.60 -9.72
CA GLU A 145 7.47 13.00 -11.05
C GLU A 145 7.08 11.51 -11.03
N GLN A 146 7.50 10.75 -10.02
CA GLN A 146 7.14 9.34 -9.88
C GLN A 146 5.65 9.18 -9.60
N ILE A 147 5.09 10.06 -8.76
CA ILE A 147 3.66 10.10 -8.48
C ILE A 147 2.87 10.45 -9.75
N LEU A 148 3.33 11.45 -10.51
CA LEU A 148 2.74 11.86 -11.78
C LEU A 148 2.65 10.69 -12.76
N GLN A 149 3.77 10.01 -12.99
CA GLN A 149 3.87 8.89 -13.94
C GLN A 149 2.99 7.71 -13.50
N LEU A 150 2.97 7.38 -12.20
CA LEU A 150 2.16 6.30 -11.68
C LEU A 150 0.66 6.57 -11.86
N ILE A 151 0.21 7.78 -11.50
CA ILE A 151 -1.20 8.17 -11.64
C ILE A 151 -1.60 8.23 -13.12
N ALA A 152 -0.75 8.80 -13.99
CA ALA A 152 -0.99 8.83 -15.43
C ALA A 152 -1.15 7.41 -16.00
N GLY A 153 -0.25 6.48 -15.63
CA GLY A 153 -0.33 5.09 -16.07
C GLY A 153 -1.62 4.39 -15.66
N TYR A 154 -2.09 4.59 -14.42
CA TYR A 154 -3.36 4.01 -13.98
C TYR A 154 -4.57 4.64 -14.67
N ILE A 155 -4.61 5.97 -14.82
CA ILE A 155 -5.70 6.64 -15.53
C ILE A 155 -5.76 6.20 -16.99
N ASP A 156 -4.62 6.05 -17.66
CA ASP A 156 -4.56 5.53 -19.04
C ASP A 156 -5.15 4.12 -19.16
N ILE A 157 -4.85 3.24 -18.21
CA ILE A 157 -5.42 1.88 -18.16
C ILE A 157 -6.94 1.95 -17.96
N ILE A 158 -7.42 2.79 -17.05
CA ILE A 158 -8.87 2.97 -16.77
C ILE A 158 -9.59 3.46 -18.04
N LEU A 159 -9.07 4.50 -18.69
CA LEU A 159 -9.69 5.08 -19.89
C LEU A 159 -9.70 4.10 -21.07
N LYS A 160 -8.62 3.31 -21.24
CA LYS A 160 -8.57 2.24 -22.26
C LYS A 160 -9.64 1.18 -22.01
N LYS A 161 -9.85 0.77 -20.75
CA LYS A 161 -10.89 -0.19 -20.37
C LYS A 161 -12.30 0.35 -20.60
N GLN A 162 -12.55 1.63 -20.30
CA GLN A 162 -13.85 2.26 -20.53
C GLN A 162 -14.19 2.33 -22.02
N LYS A 163 -13.25 2.81 -22.86
CA LYS A 163 -13.46 2.85 -24.32
C LYS A 163 -13.73 1.47 -24.92
N ALA A 164 -13.08 0.42 -24.43
CA ALA A 164 -13.35 -0.94 -24.90
C ALA A 164 -14.77 -1.40 -24.53
N LYS A 165 -15.25 -1.08 -23.32
CA LYS A 165 -16.64 -1.38 -22.92
C LYS A 165 -17.65 -0.62 -23.79
N ASP A 166 -17.41 0.67 -24.03
CA ASP A 166 -18.31 1.52 -24.81
C ASP A 166 -18.35 1.13 -26.29
N HIS A 167 -17.23 0.66 -26.86
CA HIS A 167 -17.15 0.29 -28.28
C HIS A 167 -17.76 -1.08 -28.59
N PHE A 168 -17.72 -2.01 -27.64
CA PHE A 168 -18.15 -3.39 -27.89
C PHE A 168 -19.52 -3.75 -27.31
N GLY A 169 -20.10 -2.93 -26.42
CA GLY A 169 -21.36 -3.29 -25.74
C GLY A 169 -21.26 -4.60 -24.93
N ILE A 170 -20.04 -5.05 -24.63
CA ILE A 170 -19.79 -6.28 -23.88
C ILE A 170 -19.87 -5.92 -22.39
N GLU A 171 -20.99 -6.24 -21.76
CA GLU A 171 -21.08 -6.47 -20.31
C GLU A 171 -20.22 -7.69 -19.95
N GLY A 172 -18.90 -7.49 -19.95
CA GLY A 172 -17.92 -8.51 -19.63
C GLY A 172 -17.74 -8.59 -18.12
N ASP A 173 -18.43 -9.56 -17.54
CA ASP A 173 -18.22 -10.17 -16.22
C ASP A 173 -16.77 -10.04 -15.70
N GLU A 174 -16.61 -9.60 -14.45
CA GLU A 174 -15.32 -9.42 -13.75
C GLU A 174 -14.67 -10.76 -13.37
N GLY A 175 -14.53 -11.67 -14.34
CA GLY A 175 -14.08 -13.04 -14.14
C GLY A 175 -13.13 -13.59 -15.20
N SER A 176 -12.61 -12.79 -16.15
CA SER A 176 -11.62 -13.29 -17.11
C SER A 176 -10.25 -13.48 -16.46
N THR A 177 -10.10 -14.62 -15.80
CA THR A 177 -8.86 -15.29 -15.42
C THR A 177 -7.87 -15.24 -16.58
N MET A 178 -6.67 -14.70 -16.36
CA MET A 178 -5.56 -14.92 -17.27
C MET A 178 -5.25 -16.41 -17.25
N VAL A 179 -5.46 -17.11 -18.36
CA VAL A 179 -5.03 -18.49 -18.53
C VAL A 179 -3.51 -18.45 -18.74
N GLU A 180 -2.75 -18.90 -17.75
CA GLU A 180 -1.31 -19.12 -17.90
C GLU A 180 -1.10 -20.30 -18.85
N ASP A 181 -0.46 -20.06 -19.99
CA ASP A 181 0.01 -21.11 -20.89
C ASP A 181 1.03 -21.98 -20.14
N SER A 182 0.62 -23.20 -19.81
CA SER A 182 1.52 -24.23 -19.27
C SER A 182 2.39 -24.75 -20.42
N VAL A 183 3.67 -24.36 -20.42
CA VAL A 183 4.66 -24.94 -21.32
C VAL A 183 5.17 -26.25 -20.70
N SER A 184 4.80 -27.38 -21.31
CA SER A 184 5.38 -28.67 -20.95
C SER A 184 6.84 -28.77 -21.42
N PRO A 185 7.75 -29.35 -20.63
CA PRO A 185 9.12 -29.59 -21.07
C PRO A 185 9.16 -30.75 -22.09
N LEU A 186 10.06 -30.62 -23.07
CA LEU A 186 10.50 -31.70 -23.96
C LEU A 186 11.35 -32.72 -23.18
#